data_AF-A0A6C0F6S7-F1
#
_entry.id   AF-A0A6C0F6S7-F1
#
_cell.length_a   1.000
_cell.length_b   1.000
_cell.length_c   1.000
_cell.angle_alpha   90.00
_cell.angle_beta   90.00
_cell.angle_gamma   90.00
#
_symmetry.space_group_name_H-M   'P 1'
#
loop_
_entity.id
_entity.type
_entity.pdbx_description
1 polymer ?
#
loop_
_entity_poly.entity_id
_entity_poly.type
_entity_poly.pdbx_seq_one_letter_code
_entity_poly.pdbx_strand_id
1 'polypeptide(L)'
;MQLTYVAVVILASMVFVLSGMVGYLYWQQTRMLQHLQSLAAVLSTHLVRRPEPEPEPEHEHEPETEETPETEPALVSLPTVAETVAETDDDRLSVDKVDGPPAAVVAASTEDVEGKTAAQLRELLTQKSIPFGKRDSKAVLLQLLKATA
;
A
#
# COMPACT_ATOMS: atom_id res chain seq x y z
N MET A 1 -50.70 -9.23 10.83
CA MET A 1 -49.70 -8.71 11.79
C MET A 1 -48.64 -9.74 12.20
N GLN A 2 -48.95 -11.04 12.33
CA GLN A 2 -47.95 -12.05 12.72
C GLN A 2 -46.95 -12.40 11.61
N LEU A 3 -47.41 -12.56 10.36
CA LEU A 3 -46.54 -12.84 9.21
C LEU A 3 -45.46 -11.77 8.98
N THR A 4 -45.81 -10.49 9.14
CA THR A 4 -44.87 -9.38 9.02
C THR A 4 -43.82 -9.40 10.12
N TYR A 5 -44.20 -9.76 11.35
CA TYR A 5 -43.25 -9.91 12.44
C TYR A 5 -42.24 -11.05 12.16
N VAL A 6 -42.72 -12.20 11.70
CA VAL A 6 -41.86 -13.33 11.32
C VAL A 6 -40.89 -12.93 10.20
N ALA A 7 -41.37 -12.24 9.17
CA ALA A 7 -40.52 -11.75 8.08
C ALA A 7 -39.44 -10.77 8.57
N VAL A 8 -39.79 -9.84 9.47
CA VAL A 8 -38.83 -8.90 10.07
C VAL A 8 -37.78 -9.62 10.90
N VAL A 9 -38.15 -10.64 11.67
CA VAL A 9 -37.20 -11.44 12.47
C VAL A 9 -36.23 -12.19 11.55
N ILE A 10 -36.71 -12.77 10.46
CA ILE A 10 -35.85 -13.46 9.47
C ILE A 10 -34.90 -12.46 8.80
N LEU A 11 -35.38 -11.29 8.42
CA LEU A 11 -34.55 -10.25 7.81
C LEU A 11 -33.49 -9.75 8.79
N ALA A 12 -33.87 -9.51 10.05
CA ALA A 12 -32.96 -9.07 11.09
C ALA A 12 -31.86 -10.10 11.38
N SER A 13 -32.19 -11.40 11.43
CA SER A 13 -31.19 -12.45 11.62
C SER A 13 -30.22 -12.54 10.44
N MET A 14 -30.73 -12.39 9.21
CA MET A 14 -29.90 -12.39 8.01
C MET A 14 -28.91 -11.21 7.99
N VAL A 15 -29.37 -10.01 8.34
CA VAL A 15 -28.52 -8.82 8.47
C VAL A 15 -27.50 -8.99 9.60
N PHE A 16 -27.89 -9.56 10.74
CA PHE A 16 -26.98 -9.83 11.85
C PHE A 16 -25.85 -10.78 11.45
N VAL A 17 -26.16 -11.87 10.73
CA VAL A 17 -25.14 -12.80 10.22
C VAL A 17 -24.20 -12.13 9.22
N LEU A 18 -24.74 -11.35 8.29
CA LEU A 18 -23.94 -10.58 7.33
C LEU A 18 -23.01 -9.59 8.04
N SER A 19 -23.52 -8.86 9.03
CA SER A 19 -22.72 -7.92 9.83
C SER A 19 -21.62 -8.63 10.61
N GLY A 20 -21.91 -9.80 11.18
CA GLY A 20 -20.92 -10.63 11.88
C GLY A 20 -19.81 -11.10 10.94
N MET A 21 -20.17 -11.53 9.73
CA MET A 21 -19.19 -11.97 8.72
C MET A 21 -18.30 -10.82 8.26
N VAL A 22 -18.87 -9.65 7.97
CA VAL A 22 -18.08 -8.46 7.59
C VAL A 22 -17.17 -8.01 8.74
N GLY A 23 -17.68 -7.98 9.97
CA GLY A 23 -16.87 -7.65 11.15
C GLY A 23 -15.72 -8.63 11.38
N TYR A 24 -15.97 -9.93 11.20
CA TYR A 24 -14.94 -10.96 11.30
C TYR A 24 -13.86 -10.80 10.22
N LEU A 25 -14.26 -10.52 8.97
CA LEU A 25 -13.31 -10.27 7.88
C LEU A 25 -12.47 -9.01 8.15
N TYR A 26 -13.07 -7.94 8.65
CA TYR A 26 -12.35 -6.72 9.01
C TYR A 26 -11.33 -7.00 10.12
N TRP A 27 -11.74 -7.71 11.16
CA TRP A 27 -10.84 -8.11 12.24
C TRP A 27 -9.69 -8.99 11.73
N GLN A 28 -9.98 -9.93 10.84
CA GLN A 28 -8.97 -10.77 10.20
C GLN A 28 -7.98 -9.95 9.37
N GLN A 29 -8.46 -8.94 8.64
CA GLN A 29 -7.61 -8.03 7.86
C GLN A 29 -6.65 -7.25 8.77
N THR A 30 -7.14 -6.66 9.86
CA THR A 30 -6.27 -5.93 10.81
C THR A 30 -5.22 -6.84 11.43
N ARG A 31 -5.60 -8.06 11.82
CA ARG A 31 -4.67 -9.05 12.37
C ARG A 31 -3.58 -9.44 11.38
N MET A 32 -3.92 -9.62 10.11
CA MET A 32 -2.94 -9.92 9.05
C MET A 32 -1.95 -8.78 8.84
N LEU A 33 -2.43 -7.53 8.86
CA LEU A 33 -1.58 -6.36 8.69
C LEU A 33 -0.53 -6.25 9.81
N GLN A 34 -0.92 -6.54 11.05
CA GLN A 34 0.01 -6.55 12.19
C GLN A 34 1.08 -7.64 12.04
N HIS A 35 0.70 -8.85 11.60
CA HIS A 35 1.66 -9.90 11.32
C HIS A 35 2.65 -9.50 10.21
N LEU A 36 2.16 -8.84 9.16
CA LEU A 36 3.00 -8.38 8.06
C LEU A 36 3.97 -7.28 8.50
N GLN A 37 3.54 -6.35 9.34
CA GLN A 37 4.42 -5.36 9.97
C GLN A 37 5.48 -6.01 10.87
N SER A 38 5.12 -7.02 11.67
CA SER A 38 6.10 -7.76 12.48
C SER A 38 7.13 -8.51 11.64
N LEU A 39 6.69 -9.11 10.53
CA LEU A 39 7.56 -9.79 9.58
C LEU A 39 8.48 -8.78 8.89
N ALA A 40 7.95 -7.64 8.43
CA ALA A 40 8.74 -6.56 7.83
C ALA A 40 9.80 -6.01 8.79
N ALA A 41 9.46 -5.82 10.08
CA ALA A 41 10.41 -5.38 11.10
C ALA A 41 11.55 -6.40 11.28
N VAL A 42 11.23 -7.69 11.42
CA VAL A 42 12.24 -8.75 11.50
C VAL A 42 13.09 -8.80 10.23
N LEU A 43 12.45 -8.77 9.06
CA LEU A 43 13.16 -8.78 7.78
C LEU A 43 14.09 -7.57 7.62
N SER A 44 13.69 -6.39 8.11
CA SER A 44 14.53 -5.19 8.11
C SER A 44 15.79 -5.38 8.96
N THR A 45 15.70 -6.04 10.11
CA THR A 45 16.87 -6.35 10.94
C THR A 45 17.81 -7.38 10.32
N HIS A 46 17.32 -8.23 9.41
CA HIS A 46 18.13 -9.25 8.73
C HIS A 46 18.74 -8.77 7.41
N LEU A 47 18.07 -7.90 6.65
CA LEU A 47 18.60 -7.36 5.39
C LEU A 47 19.37 -6.06 5.55
N VAL A 48 19.00 -5.21 6.51
CA VAL A 48 19.84 -4.10 6.93
C VAL A 48 20.82 -4.67 7.93
N ARG A 49 21.96 -5.16 7.43
CA ARG A 49 23.17 -5.20 8.26
C ARG A 49 23.32 -3.81 8.87
N ARG A 50 22.99 -3.70 10.16
CA ARG A 50 23.30 -2.54 10.98
C ARG A 50 24.75 -2.17 10.62
N PRO A 51 25.05 -0.97 10.07
CA PRO A 51 26.42 -0.48 10.19
C PRO A 51 26.72 -0.60 11.67
N GLU A 52 27.69 -1.46 12.00
CA GLU A 52 28.21 -1.61 13.36
C GLU A 52 28.24 -0.21 13.97
N PRO A 53 27.53 0.06 15.10
CA PRO A 53 27.95 1.19 15.90
C PRO A 53 29.43 0.89 16.19
N GLU A 54 30.32 1.72 15.66
CA GLU A 54 31.73 1.68 16.06
C GLU A 54 31.74 1.61 17.59
N PRO A 55 32.52 0.69 18.17
CA PRO A 55 32.66 0.61 19.61
C PRO A 55 33.28 1.94 20.07
N GLU A 56 32.46 2.86 20.57
CA GLU A 56 32.99 3.89 21.46
C GLU A 56 33.57 3.16 22.68
N PRO A 57 34.84 3.41 22.99
CA PRO A 57 35.58 2.65 23.98
C PRO A 57 34.94 2.79 25.36
N GLU A 58 34.85 1.65 26.05
CA GLU A 58 34.51 1.51 27.46
C GLU A 58 35.12 2.66 28.30
N HIS A 59 34.28 3.47 28.92
CA HIS A 59 34.62 4.15 30.17
C HIS A 59 33.79 3.50 31.26
N GLU A 60 34.33 2.43 31.85
CA GLU A 60 33.98 2.01 33.19
C GLU A 60 34.24 3.18 34.14
N HIS A 61 33.19 3.69 34.81
CA HIS A 61 33.12 3.75 36.28
C HIS A 61 31.80 4.42 36.73
N GLU A 62 30.91 3.61 37.31
CA GLU A 62 29.95 3.96 38.36
C GLU A 62 30.64 4.76 39.51
N PRO A 63 29.94 5.58 40.34
CA PRO A 63 28.60 5.28 40.86
C PRO A 63 27.62 6.46 41.02
N GLU A 64 26.38 6.07 41.33
CA GLU A 64 25.27 6.88 41.87
C GLU A 64 25.71 7.94 42.90
N THR A 65 25.16 9.15 42.79
CA THR A 65 24.89 10.00 43.95
C THR A 65 23.57 10.73 43.70
N GLU A 66 22.62 10.47 44.59
CA GLU A 66 21.33 11.11 44.76
C GLU A 66 21.44 12.65 44.79
N GLU A 67 20.46 13.35 44.21
CA GLU A 67 19.58 14.31 44.92
C GLU A 67 18.89 15.27 43.93
N THR A 68 17.56 15.17 43.90
CA THR A 68 16.57 16.16 43.41
C THR A 68 16.64 17.49 44.19
N PRO A 69 15.78 18.49 43.93
CA PRO A 69 15.52 19.33 42.75
C PRO A 69 15.68 20.83 43.14
N GLU A 70 15.03 21.76 42.42
CA GLU A 70 14.86 23.22 42.70
C GLU A 70 15.86 24.18 42.03
N THR A 71 15.36 24.95 41.05
CA THR A 71 15.19 26.43 41.14
C THR A 71 14.75 27.00 39.77
N GLU A 72 13.47 27.38 39.69
CA GLU A 72 12.84 28.34 38.74
C GLU A 72 13.53 29.73 38.78
N PRO A 73 13.10 30.78 38.03
CA PRO A 73 12.49 30.89 36.70
C PRO A 73 13.13 32.03 35.86
N ALA A 74 12.90 32.12 34.54
CA ALA A 74 13.01 33.40 33.83
C ALA A 74 12.19 33.45 32.51
N LEU A 75 11.34 34.47 32.47
CA LEU A 75 10.40 34.90 31.44
C LEU A 75 11.05 35.22 30.08
N VAL A 76 10.26 35.22 29.00
CA VAL A 76 10.00 36.38 28.09
C VAL A 76 9.61 35.91 26.66
N SER A 77 8.34 36.17 26.34
CA SER A 77 7.73 36.76 25.12
C SER A 77 8.11 36.32 23.69
N LEU A 78 7.05 35.86 22.99
CA LEU A 78 6.72 35.99 21.55
C LEU A 78 7.13 37.35 20.94
N PRO A 79 7.44 37.47 19.61
CA PRO A 79 6.38 37.48 18.59
C PRO A 79 6.70 36.93 17.18
N THR A 80 5.60 36.56 16.52
CA THR A 80 5.31 36.42 15.09
C THR A 80 5.90 37.50 14.19
N VAL A 81 6.50 37.09 13.07
CA VAL A 81 6.69 37.92 11.87
C VAL A 81 6.31 37.12 10.63
N ALA A 82 5.47 37.74 9.82
CA ALA A 82 4.95 37.27 8.55
C ALA A 82 5.91 37.59 7.38
N GLU A 83 5.55 37.05 6.21
CA GLU A 83 5.75 37.65 4.89
C GLU A 83 7.05 37.33 4.13
N THR A 84 6.91 36.55 3.06
CA THR A 84 7.64 36.76 1.81
C THR A 84 6.78 36.34 0.61
N VAL A 85 6.99 37.08 -0.47
CA VAL A 85 6.13 37.35 -1.61
C VAL A 85 6.72 36.72 -2.88
N ALA A 86 5.82 36.22 -3.74
CA ALA A 86 5.81 36.17 -5.22
C ALA A 86 6.94 35.53 -6.06
N GLU A 87 6.45 34.94 -7.16
CA GLU A 87 7.03 34.84 -8.53
C GLU A 87 8.34 34.03 -8.68
N THR A 88 8.60 33.21 -9.71
CA THR A 88 8.15 33.14 -11.12
C THR A 88 8.62 31.79 -11.69
N ASP A 89 8.23 31.50 -12.95
CA ASP A 89 8.74 30.46 -13.87
C ASP A 89 8.01 29.10 -13.92
N ASP A 90 6.84 29.10 -14.58
CA ASP A 90 6.18 27.89 -15.11
C ASP A 90 6.53 27.73 -16.60
N ASP A 91 7.56 26.93 -16.85
CA ASP A 91 8.17 26.68 -18.15
C ASP A 91 7.47 25.49 -18.86
N ARG A 92 6.51 25.84 -19.70
CA ARG A 92 6.07 25.17 -20.95
C ARG A 92 6.42 23.68 -21.13
N LEU A 93 5.40 22.81 -21.12
CA LEU A 93 5.34 21.69 -22.08
C LEU A 93 3.94 21.51 -22.69
N SER A 94 3.95 21.53 -24.02
CA SER A 94 2.83 21.56 -24.96
C SER A 94 2.13 20.20 -25.05
N VAL A 95 0.80 20.20 -24.98
CA VAL A 95 -0.04 19.01 -25.24
C VAL A 95 -0.22 18.86 -26.74
N ASP A 96 0.43 17.87 -27.33
CA ASP A 96 0.16 17.44 -28.70
C ASP A 96 -1.16 16.65 -28.74
N LYS A 97 -2.11 17.18 -29.49
CA LYS A 97 -3.36 16.50 -29.86
C LYS A 97 -3.08 15.71 -31.14
N VAL A 98 -3.24 14.39 -31.10
CA VAL A 98 -3.38 13.58 -32.31
C VAL A 98 -4.74 12.89 -32.32
N ASP A 99 -5.46 13.21 -33.39
CA ASP A 99 -6.79 12.76 -33.84
C ASP A 99 -6.85 11.25 -34.11
N GLY A 100 -8.06 10.68 -34.00
CA GLY A 100 -8.33 9.22 -33.98
C GLY A 100 -8.49 8.51 -35.34
N PRO A 101 -9.48 7.59 -35.50
CA PRO A 101 -9.32 6.13 -35.55
C PRO A 101 -9.64 5.49 -36.93
N PRO A 102 -9.65 4.14 -37.06
CA PRO A 102 -10.95 3.53 -37.37
C PRO A 102 -11.30 2.32 -36.50
N ALA A 103 -12.62 2.13 -36.38
CA ALA A 103 -13.30 1.15 -35.59
C ALA A 103 -13.22 -0.29 -36.16
N ALA A 104 -13.48 -1.23 -35.23
CA ALA A 104 -14.13 -2.53 -35.45
C ALA A 104 -13.31 -3.69 -36.03
N VAL A 105 -12.56 -4.37 -35.17
CA VAL A 105 -12.41 -5.85 -35.02
C VAL A 105 -11.35 -6.02 -33.93
N VAL A 106 -11.53 -6.64 -32.76
CA VAL A 106 -12.30 -7.80 -32.35
C VAL A 106 -12.48 -7.62 -30.84
N ALA A 107 -13.69 -7.79 -30.31
CA ALA A 107 -13.84 -8.14 -28.90
C ALA A 107 -13.22 -9.53 -28.72
N ALA A 108 -11.90 -9.59 -28.57
CA ALA A 108 -11.17 -10.81 -28.30
C ALA A 108 -11.31 -11.12 -26.81
N SER A 109 -12.45 -11.71 -26.49
CA SER A 109 -12.71 -12.63 -25.40
C SER A 109 -11.63 -12.64 -24.32
N THR A 110 -11.88 -11.87 -23.25
CA THR A 110 -11.14 -11.94 -21.99
C THR A 110 -11.06 -13.37 -21.42
N GLU A 111 -11.92 -14.29 -21.88
CA GLU A 111 -11.95 -15.71 -21.50
C GLU A 111 -10.97 -16.60 -22.30
N ASP A 112 -10.60 -16.22 -23.52
CA ASP A 112 -9.70 -17.04 -24.37
C ASP A 112 -8.24 -16.97 -23.89
N VAL A 113 -7.91 -15.92 -23.13
CA VAL A 113 -6.56 -15.68 -22.60
C VAL A 113 -6.29 -16.56 -21.37
N GLU A 114 -7.29 -16.89 -20.56
CA GLU A 114 -7.11 -17.60 -19.29
C GLU A 114 -6.77 -19.09 -19.48
N GLY A 115 -7.25 -19.69 -20.59
CA GLY A 115 -6.93 -21.06 -21.00
C GLY A 115 -5.50 -21.26 -21.52
N LYS A 116 -4.78 -20.19 -21.85
CA LYS A 116 -3.45 -20.27 -22.47
C LYS A 116 -2.36 -20.69 -21.48
N THR A 117 -1.36 -21.40 -21.98
CA THR A 117 -0.23 -21.86 -21.15
C THR A 117 0.72 -20.70 -20.85
N ALA A 118 1.54 -20.81 -19.79
CA ALA A 118 2.48 -19.74 -19.44
C ALA A 118 3.49 -19.43 -20.56
N ALA A 119 3.82 -20.41 -21.42
CA ALA A 119 4.67 -20.20 -22.59
C ALA A 119 3.96 -19.34 -23.66
N GLN A 120 2.70 -19.64 -23.96
CA GLN A 120 1.89 -18.86 -24.92
C GLN A 120 1.63 -17.44 -24.43
N LEU A 121 1.43 -17.23 -23.13
CA LEU A 121 1.26 -15.89 -22.58
C LEU A 121 2.53 -15.05 -22.74
N ARG A 122 3.71 -15.65 -22.59
CA ARG A 122 5.00 -14.96 -22.84
C ARG A 122 5.18 -14.60 -24.30
N GLU A 123 4.77 -15.49 -25.20
CA GLU A 123 4.80 -15.23 -26.64
C GLU A 123 3.88 -14.05 -27.00
N LEU A 124 2.66 -14.01 -26.46
CA LEU A 124 1.74 -12.89 -26.64
C LEU A 124 2.27 -11.57 -26.05
N LEU A 125 2.88 -11.61 -24.85
CA LEU A 125 3.49 -10.44 -24.25
C LEU A 125 4.71 -9.95 -25.06
N THR A 126 5.51 -10.87 -25.60
CA THR A 126 6.63 -10.55 -26.50
C THR A 126 6.13 -9.92 -27.79
N GLN A 127 5.07 -10.48 -28.38
CA GLN A 127 4.42 -9.95 -29.58
C GLN A 127 3.86 -8.54 -29.35
N LYS A 128 3.39 -8.27 -28.13
CA LYS A 128 2.88 -6.95 -27.70
C LYS A 128 3.96 -6.03 -27.14
N SER A 129 5.25 -6.40 -27.24
CA SER A 129 6.39 -5.62 -26.74
C SER A 129 6.33 -5.27 -25.24
N ILE A 130 5.73 -6.12 -24.42
CA ILE A 130 5.60 -5.92 -22.98
C ILE A 130 6.72 -6.69 -22.27
N PRO A 131 7.58 -6.02 -21.48
CA PRO A 131 8.62 -6.68 -20.72
C PRO A 131 8.01 -7.55 -19.61
N PHE A 132 8.51 -8.78 -19.48
CA PHE A 132 8.13 -9.69 -18.40
C PHE A 132 9.38 -10.39 -17.85
N GLY A 133 9.32 -10.78 -16.58
CA GLY A 133 10.32 -11.58 -15.91
C GLY A 133 10.20 -13.08 -16.27
N LYS A 134 11.34 -13.75 -16.48
CA LYS A 134 11.37 -15.21 -16.75
C LYS A 134 10.74 -16.05 -15.62
N ARG A 135 10.70 -15.49 -14.40
CA ARG A 135 10.16 -16.12 -13.18
C ARG A 135 8.72 -15.68 -12.88
N ASP A 136 8.12 -14.86 -13.74
CA ASP A 136 6.76 -14.38 -13.52
C ASP A 136 5.79 -15.55 -13.59
N SER A 137 4.87 -15.55 -12.62
CA SER A 137 3.82 -16.56 -12.52
C SER A 137 2.79 -16.36 -13.62
N LYS A 138 2.05 -17.42 -13.97
CA LYS A 138 0.97 -17.35 -14.97
C LYS A 138 -0.01 -16.21 -14.68
N ALA A 139 -0.32 -15.96 -13.40
CA ALA A 139 -1.22 -14.88 -12.99
C ALA A 139 -0.67 -13.48 -13.32
N VAL A 140 0.62 -13.24 -13.11
CA VAL A 140 1.28 -11.96 -13.46
C VAL A 140 1.29 -11.76 -14.96
N LEU A 141 1.60 -12.80 -15.74
CA LEU A 141 1.58 -12.74 -17.20
C LEU A 141 0.16 -12.44 -17.73
N LEU A 142 -0.87 -13.03 -17.13
CA LEU A 142 -2.27 -12.71 -17.44
C LEU A 142 -2.62 -11.27 -17.07
N GLN A 143 -2.16 -10.79 -15.92
CA GLN A 143 -2.43 -9.43 -15.46
C GLN A 143 -1.76 -8.39 -16.37
N LEU A 144 -0.52 -8.63 -16.80
CA LEU A 144 0.17 -7.77 -17.77
C LEU A 144 -0.56 -7.74 -19.12
N LEU A 145 -1.07 -8.90 -19.58
CA LEU A 145 -1.83 -8.95 -20.83
C LEU A 145 -3.21 -8.28 -20.69
N LYS A 146 -3.85 -8.35 -19.53
CA LYS A 146 -5.12 -7.66 -19.27
C LYS A 146 -4.93 -6.15 -19.09
N ALA A 147 -3.83 -5.71 -18.49
CA ALA A 147 -3.53 -4.30 -18.27
C ALA A 147 -3.11 -3.55 -19.55
N THR A 148 -2.67 -4.28 -20.58
CA THR A 148 -2.25 -3.71 -21.87
C THR A 148 -3.35 -3.74 -22.95
N ALA A 149 -4.45 -4.46 -22.70
CA ALA A 149 -5.51 -4.74 -23.66
C ALA A 149 -6.60 -3.68 -23.65
#